data_AF-A0A0E3YAN0-F1
#
_entry.id   AF-A0A0E3YAN0-F1
#
_cell.length_a   1.000
_cell.length_b   1.000
_cell.length_c   1.000
_cell.angle_alpha   90.00
_cell.angle_beta   90.00
_cell.angle_gamma   90.00
#
_symmetry.space_group_name_H-M   'P 1'
#
loop_
_entity.id
_entity.type
_entity.pdbx_description
1 polymer ?
#
loop_
_entity_poly.entity_id
_entity_poly.type
_entity_poly.pdbx_seq_one_letter_code
_entity_poly.pdbx_strand_id
1 'polypeptide(L)'
;MHADDLVSIDDYSPATLQAISQRIAVSSEVEHMVYRESELDEVWRLLDADVASAGRIGLGDQALSRLLCLRQLIIEAHDLIGNDSDTAGANSRLSQAMSLA
;
A
#
# COMPACT_ATOMS: atom_id res chain seq x y z
N MET A 1 -18.52 -1.20 0.26
CA MET A 1 -17.25 -1.73 -0.26
C MET A 1 -17.06 -3.09 0.37
N HIS A 2 -16.96 -4.14 -0.45
CA HIS A 2 -16.94 -5.53 0.00
C HIS A 2 -15.50 -6.07 -0.04
N ALA A 3 -15.21 -7.07 0.79
CA ALA A 3 -13.90 -7.73 0.81
C ALA A 3 -13.61 -8.50 -0.49
N ASP A 4 -14.68 -8.92 -1.19
CA ASP A 4 -14.64 -9.62 -2.47
C ASP A 4 -14.30 -8.70 -3.66
N ASP A 5 -14.35 -7.37 -3.48
CA ASP A 5 -14.11 -6.44 -4.57
C ASP A 5 -12.60 -6.36 -4.86
N LEU A 6 -12.18 -6.82 -6.04
CA LEU A 6 -10.86 -6.50 -6.60
C LEU A 6 -10.96 -5.20 -7.40
N VAL A 7 -10.23 -4.17 -6.97
CA VAL A 7 -10.33 -2.82 -7.53
C VAL A 7 -9.04 -2.44 -8.25
N SER A 8 -9.14 -1.75 -9.40
CA SER A 8 -7.96 -1.15 -10.04
C SER A 8 -7.34 -0.10 -9.13
N ILE A 9 -6.02 -0.12 -9.01
CA ILE A 9 -5.26 0.84 -8.21
C ILE A 9 -4.43 1.70 -9.17
N ASP A 10 -4.84 2.96 -9.32
CA ASP A 10 -4.21 3.88 -10.27
C ASP A 10 -3.33 4.94 -9.59
N ASP A 11 -3.42 5.06 -8.26
CA ASP A 11 -2.62 5.97 -7.44
C ASP A 11 -2.39 5.42 -6.02
N TYR A 12 -1.64 6.16 -5.21
CA TYR A 12 -1.38 5.89 -3.79
C TYR A 12 -1.82 7.06 -2.90
N SER A 13 -2.87 7.77 -3.31
CA SER A 13 -3.44 8.89 -2.55
C SER A 13 -3.98 8.41 -1.19
N PRO A 14 -4.10 9.31 -0.19
CA PRO A 14 -4.70 8.95 1.10
C PRO A 14 -6.10 8.31 0.97
N ALA A 15 -6.89 8.73 -0.03
CA ALA A 15 -8.20 8.15 -0.29
C ALA A 15 -8.12 6.70 -0.78
N THR A 16 -7.19 6.40 -1.69
CA THR A 16 -6.94 5.04 -2.19
C THR A 16 -6.43 4.13 -1.08
N LEU A 17 -5.45 4.59 -0.30
CA LEU A 17 -4.92 3.83 0.84
C LEU A 17 -5.99 3.58 1.92
N GLN A 18 -6.85 4.57 2.18
CA GLN A 18 -7.99 4.40 3.08
C GLN A 18 -8.98 3.36 2.56
N ALA A 19 -9.24 3.34 1.25
CA ALA A 19 -10.14 2.36 0.65
C ALA A 19 -9.57 0.93 0.75
N ILE A 20 -8.27 0.74 0.50
CA ILE A 20 -7.59 -0.55 0.70
C ILE A 20 -7.69 -0.97 2.18
N SER A 21 -7.39 -0.05 3.11
CA SER A 21 -7.45 -0.30 4.55
C SER A 21 -8.84 -0.75 5.01
N GLN A 22 -9.90 -0.09 4.53
CA GLN A 22 -11.27 -0.48 4.84
C GLN A 22 -11.60 -1.89 4.32
N ARG A 23 -11.09 -2.30 3.15
CA ARG A 23 -11.28 -3.68 2.65
C ARG A 23 -10.49 -4.70 3.46
N ILE A 24 -9.23 -4.39 3.81
CA ILE A 24 -8.41 -5.23 4.69
C ILE A 24 -9.12 -5.46 6.03
N ALA A 25 -9.72 -4.41 6.62
CA ALA A 25 -10.39 -4.49 7.92
C ALA A 25 -11.60 -5.44 7.95
N VAL A 26 -12.23 -5.70 6.80
CA VAL A 26 -13.38 -6.63 6.68
C VAL A 26 -13.01 -7.95 6.01
N SER A 27 -11.73 -8.15 5.68
CA SER A 27 -11.25 -9.36 5.02
C SER A 27 -10.99 -10.48 6.04
N SER A 28 -11.60 -11.64 5.82
CA SER A 28 -11.50 -12.78 6.75
C SER A 28 -11.22 -14.13 6.08
N GLU A 29 -11.09 -14.16 4.75
CA GLU A 29 -10.93 -15.39 3.99
C GLU A 29 -9.60 -15.36 3.25
N VAL A 30 -9.07 -16.54 2.92
CA VAL A 30 -7.78 -16.66 2.21
C VAL A 30 -7.83 -15.94 0.87
N GLU A 31 -8.93 -16.05 0.14
CA GLU A 31 -9.13 -15.36 -1.14
C GLU A 31 -9.08 -13.83 -0.96
N HIS A 32 -9.68 -13.30 0.11
CA HIS A 32 -9.57 -11.88 0.41
C HIS A 32 -8.11 -11.45 0.60
N MET A 33 -7.28 -12.25 1.29
CA MET A 33 -5.86 -11.94 1.49
C MET A 33 -5.13 -11.84 0.15
N VAL A 34 -5.37 -12.76 -0.78
CA VAL A 34 -4.80 -12.73 -2.14
C VAL A 34 -5.19 -11.45 -2.88
N TYR A 35 -6.44 -11.01 -2.77
CA TYR A 35 -6.89 -9.75 -3.37
C TYR A 35 -6.24 -8.53 -2.71
N ARG A 36 -6.12 -8.53 -1.38
CA ARG A 36 -5.48 -7.42 -0.65
C ARG A 36 -3.99 -7.33 -0.96
N GLU A 37 -3.30 -8.46 -1.06
CA GLU A 37 -1.90 -8.56 -1.47
C GLU A 37 -1.71 -7.96 -2.87
N SER A 38 -2.54 -8.36 -3.83
CA SER A 38 -2.50 -7.86 -5.21
C SER A 38 -2.72 -6.34 -5.30
N GLU A 39 -3.60 -5.78 -4.48
CA GLU A 39 -3.80 -4.32 -4.42
C GLU A 39 -2.57 -3.59 -3.85
N LEU A 40 -1.92 -4.15 -2.82
CA LEU A 40 -0.71 -3.58 -2.22
C LEU A 40 0.50 -3.70 -3.15
N ASP A 41 0.58 -4.78 -3.94
CA ASP A 41 1.56 -4.95 -5.01
C ASP A 41 1.47 -3.83 -6.06
N GLU A 42 0.24 -3.47 -6.46
CA GLU A 42 0.04 -2.41 -7.44
C GLU A 42 0.44 -1.04 -6.89
N VAL A 43 0.12 -0.75 -5.61
CA VAL A 43 0.63 0.44 -4.91
C VAL A 43 2.16 0.45 -4.90
N TRP A 44 2.80 -0.68 -4.58
CA TRP A 44 4.25 -0.79 -4.60
C TRP A 44 4.82 -0.53 -5.99
N ARG A 45 4.21 -1.10 -7.05
CA ARG A 45 4.63 -0.88 -8.44
C ARG A 45 4.63 0.59 -8.83
N LEU A 46 3.60 1.34 -8.42
CA LEU A 46 3.50 2.78 -8.66
C LEU A 46 4.60 3.55 -7.91
N LEU A 47 4.81 3.24 -6.63
CA LEU A 47 5.85 3.87 -5.82
C LEU A 47 7.26 3.59 -6.35
N ASP A 48 7.53 2.36 -6.81
CA ASP A 48 8.83 1.99 -7.37
C ASP A 48 9.15 2.77 -8.65
N ALA A 49 8.14 2.97 -9.51
CA ALA A 49 8.27 3.81 -10.70
C ALA A 49 8.61 5.27 -10.36
N ASP A 50 7.95 5.84 -9.34
CA ASP A 50 8.19 7.21 -8.90
C ASP A 50 9.53 7.39 -8.19
N VAL A 51 9.96 6.43 -7.36
CA VAL A 51 11.31 6.42 -6.77
C VAL A 51 12.37 6.38 -7.87
N ALA A 52 12.20 5.53 -8.87
CA ALA A 52 13.13 5.44 -10.00
C ALA A 52 13.14 6.74 -10.82
N SER A 53 11.98 7.39 -10.98
CA SER A 53 11.87 8.69 -11.65
C SER A 53 12.57 9.80 -10.86
N ALA A 54 12.36 9.85 -9.54
CA ALA A 54 12.96 10.81 -8.62
C ALA A 54 14.49 10.83 -8.70
N GLY A 55 15.11 9.64 -8.76
CA GLY A 55 16.56 9.52 -8.93
C GLY A 55 17.08 10.05 -10.27
N ARG A 56 16.27 10.05 -11.33
CA ARG A 56 16.65 10.55 -12.66
C ARG A 56 16.48 12.06 -12.80
N ILE A 57 15.40 12.61 -12.22
CA ILE A 57 15.07 14.05 -12.32
C ILE A 57 15.73 14.90 -11.24
N GLY A 58 16.40 14.28 -10.26
CA GLY A 58 17.05 14.98 -9.16
C GLY A 58 16.05 15.63 -8.20
N LEU A 59 14.96 14.92 -7.87
CA LEU A 59 14.06 15.35 -6.79
C LEU A 59 14.87 15.58 -5.51
N GLY A 60 14.53 16.62 -4.75
CA GLY A 60 15.23 16.93 -3.50
C GLY A 60 15.15 15.77 -2.50
N ASP A 61 16.20 15.62 -1.67
CA ASP A 61 16.38 14.52 -0.73
C ASP A 61 15.15 14.22 0.13
N GLN A 62 14.40 15.26 0.52
CA GLN A 62 13.18 15.12 1.32
C GLN A 62 12.05 14.41 0.56
N ALA A 63 11.86 14.71 -0.72
CA ALA A 63 10.82 14.08 -1.54
C ALA A 63 11.16 12.61 -1.81
N LEU A 64 12.43 12.32 -2.12
CA LEU A 64 12.90 10.94 -2.28
C LEU A 64 12.78 10.14 -0.98
N SER A 65 13.18 10.72 0.16
CA SER A 65 13.06 10.07 1.46
C SER A 65 11.59 9.76 1.82
N ARG A 66 10.66 10.66 1.50
CA ARG A 66 9.22 10.44 1.67
C ARG A 66 8.72 9.26 0.83
N LEU A 67 9.08 9.20 -0.47
CA LEU A 67 8.68 8.10 -1.34
C LEU A 67 9.24 6.75 -0.87
N LEU A 68 10.50 6.72 -0.43
CA LEU A 68 11.13 5.52 0.13
C LEU A 68 10.43 5.06 1.41
N CYS A 69 10.02 6.01 2.27
CA CYS A 69 9.29 5.69 3.49
C CYS A 69 7.87 5.16 3.21
N LEU A 70 7.13 5.78 2.27
CA LEU A 70 5.85 5.21 1.81
C LEU A 70 6.05 3.78 1.30
N ARG A 71 7.00 3.58 0.40
CA ARG A 71 7.27 2.27 -0.19
C ARG A 71 7.53 1.21 0.87
N GLN A 72 8.35 1.52 1.87
CA GLN A 72 8.65 0.62 2.96
C GLN A 72 7.37 0.22 3.73
N LEU A 73 6.50 1.17 4.06
CA LEU A 73 5.25 0.89 4.77
C LEU A 73 4.28 0.02 3.96
N ILE A 74 4.25 0.19 2.63
CA ILE A 74 3.42 -0.63 1.74
C ILE A 74 3.95 -2.07 1.67
N ILE A 75 5.27 -2.26 1.56
CA ILE A 75 5.88 -3.60 1.61
C ILE A 75 5.57 -4.29 2.94
N GLU A 76 5.68 -3.57 4.04
CA GLU A 76 5.37 -4.12 5.36
C GLU A 76 3.88 -4.49 5.50
N ALA A 77 2.98 -3.69 4.94
CA ALA A 77 1.56 -4.03 4.89
C ALA A 77 1.31 -5.28 4.05
N HIS A 78 1.96 -5.37 2.88
CA HIS A 78 1.89 -6.51 1.98
C HIS A 78 2.33 -7.80 2.69
N ASP A 79 3.50 -7.78 3.32
CA ASP A 79 4.06 -8.96 3.99
C ASP A 79 3.19 -9.43 5.16
N LEU A 80 2.58 -8.50 5.91
CA LEU A 80 1.66 -8.83 6.99
C LEU A 80 0.39 -9.54 6.48
N ILE A 81 -0.12 -9.13 5.32
CA ILE A 81 -1.26 -9.80 4.67
C ILE A 81 -0.85 -11.17 4.12
N GLY A 82 0.20 -11.21 3.30
CA GLY A 82 0.59 -12.41 2.55
C GLY A 82 1.17 -13.53 3.44
N ASN A 83 1.96 -13.17 4.45
CA ASN A 83 2.64 -14.17 5.29
C ASN A 83 1.82 -14.55 6.53
N ASP A 84 1.22 -13.57 7.19
CA ASP A 84 0.65 -13.74 8.53
C ASP A 84 -0.87 -13.59 8.57
N SER A 85 -1.50 -13.13 7.47
CA SER A 85 -2.90 -12.70 7.44
C SER A 85 -3.23 -11.67 8.53
N ASP A 86 -2.23 -10.87 8.94
CA ASP A 86 -2.35 -9.85 9.98
C ASP A 86 -2.96 -8.56 9.41
N THR A 87 -4.29 -8.57 9.30
CA THR A 87 -5.07 -7.42 8.81
C THR A 87 -4.96 -6.20 9.73
N ALA A 88 -4.76 -6.40 11.03
CA ALA A 88 -4.62 -5.31 12.00
C ALA A 88 -3.25 -4.62 11.85
N GLY A 89 -2.18 -5.40 11.75
CA GLY A 89 -0.84 -4.92 11.48
C GLY A 89 -0.76 -4.18 10.14
N ALA A 90 -1.31 -4.77 9.08
CA ALA A 90 -1.35 -4.13 7.76
C ALA A 90 -2.09 -2.78 7.78
N ASN A 91 -3.23 -2.70 8.47
CA ASN A 91 -3.97 -1.44 8.65
C ASN A 91 -3.18 -0.38 9.43
N SER A 92 -2.38 -0.79 10.40
CA SER A 92 -1.49 0.12 11.13
C SER A 92 -0.43 0.72 10.20
N ARG A 93 0.15 -0.08 9.30
CA ARG A 93 1.12 0.41 8.30
C ARG A 93 0.47 1.35 7.28
N LEU A 94 -0.72 1.02 6.79
CA LEU A 94 -1.47 1.90 5.89
C LEU A 94 -1.84 3.23 6.55
N SER A 95 -2.18 3.23 7.84
CA SER A 95 -2.44 4.45 8.60
C SER A 95 -1.21 5.36 8.68
N GLN A 96 -0.03 4.77 8.87
CA GLN A 96 1.23 5.51 8.82
C GLN A 96 1.52 6.02 7.40
N ALA A 97 1.30 5.21 6.37
CA ALA A 97 1.52 5.60 4.98
C ALA A 97 0.64 6.80 4.58
N MET A 98 -0.63 6.82 5.00
CA MET A 98 -1.53 7.95 4.78
C MET A 98 -1.05 9.26 5.41
N SER A 99 -0.32 9.21 6.53
CA SER A 99 0.25 10.43 7.14
C SER A 99 1.41 11.02 6.33
N LEU A 100 1.96 10.22 5.42
CA LEU A 100 3.04 10.60 4.52
C LEU A 100 2.57 10.82 3.08
N ALA A 101 1.33 10.48 2.71
CA ALA A 101 0.79 10.59 1.35
C ALA A 101 0.20 11.99 1.09
#